data_AF-A0A419EBX6-F1
#
_entry.id   AF-A0A419EBX6-F1
#
_cell.length_a   1.000
_cell.length_b   1.000
_cell.length_c   1.000
_cell.angle_alpha   90.00
_cell.angle_beta   90.00
_cell.angle_gamma   90.00
#
_symmetry.space_group_name_H-M   'P 1'
#
loop_
_entity.id
_entity.type
_entity.pdbx_description
1 polymer ?
#
loop_
_entity_poly.entity_id
_entity_poly.type
_entity_poly.pdbx_seq_one_letter_code
_entity_poly.pdbx_strand_id
1 'polypeptide(L)'
;MPRRKVPEELTEEELRRLLIEKRRGARRDRIEHFRQTGRVVAVTADLEADSVRDAGTVPTAQAWEADPLEVPRGRRLADRFLLVVEVLAVVALIGVVLGGMGVLRDMNEIVFAPATAQPTPLVMAVVLPSGHTPPDAQGNTRPNEAEIPEHLRPMVQSLGNIAIPTPGPEQAIRISIPALDVDSPIVQGDGWEQLKKGVAQHIGSGNPGRNGNVVLSAHNDVYGQLFRFLDKLVPGDLVILYTMQRQYVYVVTGTAIVEPTQVEVMSPTSDPTVTLISCYPYLVNKQRIVVFAKLQN
;
A
#
# COMPACT_ATOMS: atom_id res chain seq x y z
N MET A 1 36.78 13.47 -67.50
CA MET A 1 35.93 13.06 -66.36
C MET A 1 34.54 12.77 -66.91
N PRO A 2 34.04 11.52 -66.86
CA PRO A 2 32.70 11.22 -67.37
C PRO A 2 31.64 11.83 -66.45
N ARG A 3 30.77 12.67 -67.02
CA ARG A 3 29.61 13.27 -66.34
C ARG A 3 28.70 12.14 -65.83
N ARG A 4 28.34 12.15 -64.54
CA ARG A 4 27.30 11.26 -63.99
C ARG A 4 25.97 11.64 -64.64
N LYS A 5 25.36 10.70 -65.38
CA LYS A 5 24.01 10.87 -65.96
C LYS A 5 22.98 11.06 -64.84
N VAL A 6 22.01 11.93 -65.07
CA VAL A 6 20.88 12.13 -64.15
C VAL A 6 19.92 10.93 -64.23
N PRO A 7 19.13 10.62 -63.17
CA PRO A 7 18.33 9.39 -63.09
C PRO A 7 17.32 9.20 -64.23
N GLU A 8 16.87 10.31 -64.83
CA GLU A 8 15.87 10.36 -65.90
C GLU A 8 16.45 10.03 -67.29
N GLU A 9 17.79 10.05 -67.44
CA GLU A 9 18.50 9.73 -68.69
C GLU A 9 19.08 8.30 -68.71
N LEU A 10 18.82 7.51 -67.67
CA LEU A 10 19.27 6.11 -67.56
C LEU A 10 18.24 5.19 -68.20
N THR A 11 18.72 4.25 -69.02
CA THR A 11 17.86 3.19 -69.56
C THR A 11 17.34 2.30 -68.43
N GLU A 12 16.19 1.64 -68.62
CA GLU A 12 15.56 0.81 -67.59
C GLU A 12 16.50 -0.31 -67.09
N GLU A 13 17.33 -0.86 -67.98
CA GLU A 13 18.33 -1.87 -67.64
C GLU A 13 19.49 -1.31 -66.80
N GLU A 14 19.99 -0.10 -67.12
CA GLU A 14 21.02 0.57 -66.34
C GLU A 14 20.51 0.93 -64.93
N LEU A 15 19.26 1.38 -64.82
CA LEU A 15 18.63 1.71 -63.54
C LEU A 15 18.44 0.44 -62.68
N ARG A 16 18.00 -0.66 -63.29
CA ARG A 16 17.90 -1.97 -62.61
C ARG A 16 19.27 -2.45 -62.13
N ARG A 17 20.32 -2.29 -62.92
CA ARG A 17 21.69 -2.67 -62.55
C ARG A 17 22.20 -1.85 -61.36
N LEU A 18 21.98 -0.53 -61.37
CA LEU A 18 22.32 0.35 -60.25
C LEU A 18 21.54 0.01 -58.98
N LEU A 19 20.26 -0.32 -59.10
CA LEU A 19 19.44 -0.75 -57.96
C LEU A 19 19.90 -2.09 -57.38
N ILE A 20 20.29 -3.05 -58.23
CA ILE A 20 20.85 -4.34 -57.81
C ILE A 20 22.20 -4.13 -57.10
N GLU A 21 23.08 -3.27 -57.62
CA GLU A 21 24.35 -2.93 -56.97
C GLU A 21 24.13 -2.25 -55.62
N LYS A 22 23.22 -1.28 -55.53
CA LYS A 22 22.86 -0.62 -54.26
C LYS A 22 22.29 -1.60 -53.24
N ARG A 23 21.43 -2.53 -53.68
CA ARG A 23 20.84 -3.56 -52.80
C ARG A 23 21.89 -4.57 -52.32
N ARG A 24 22.87 -4.92 -53.17
CA ARG A 24 24.01 -5.78 -52.79
C ARG A 24 24.95 -5.10 -51.79
N GLY A 25 25.22 -3.80 -51.97
CA GLY A 25 26.00 -2.99 -51.03
C GLY A 25 25.34 -2.95 -49.65
N ALA A 26 24.08 -2.56 -49.58
CA ALA A 26 23.34 -2.48 -48.31
C ALA A 26 23.25 -3.84 -47.57
N ARG A 27 23.22 -4.97 -48.31
CA ARG A 27 23.27 -6.32 -47.71
C ARG A 27 24.66 -6.62 -47.14
N ARG A 28 25.74 -6.25 -47.84
CA ARG A 28 27.12 -6.43 -47.37
C ARG A 28 27.38 -5.61 -46.10
N ASP A 29 27.01 -4.33 -46.11
CA ASP A 29 27.18 -3.44 -44.95
C ASP A 29 26.45 -3.98 -43.72
N ARG A 30 25.25 -4.55 -43.92
CA ARG A 30 24.46 -5.16 -42.85
C ARG A 30 25.13 -6.43 -42.31
N ILE A 31 25.68 -7.29 -43.17
CA ILE A 31 26.43 -8.49 -42.75
C ILE A 31 27.71 -8.09 -42.00
N GLU A 32 28.41 -7.06 -42.46
CA GLU A 32 29.64 -6.57 -41.83
C GLU A 32 29.37 -5.92 -40.46
N HIS A 33 28.28 -5.15 -40.35
CA HIS A 33 27.80 -4.64 -39.07
C HIS A 33 27.46 -5.77 -38.09
N PHE A 34 26.83 -6.86 -38.55
CA PHE A 34 26.57 -8.04 -37.72
C PHE A 34 27.84 -8.81 -37.33
N ARG A 35 28.87 -8.84 -38.21
CA ARG A 35 30.20 -9.40 -37.88
C ARG A 35 30.91 -8.60 -36.80
N GLN A 36 30.89 -7.27 -36.88
CA GLN A 36 31.50 -6.38 -35.88
C GLN A 36 30.79 -6.44 -34.51
N THR A 37 29.48 -6.68 -34.50
CA THR A 37 28.67 -6.80 -33.27
C THR A 37 28.63 -8.22 -32.70
N GLY A 38 29.42 -9.16 -33.23
CA GLY A 38 29.60 -10.51 -32.69
C GLY A 38 28.39 -11.44 -32.81
N ARG A 39 27.44 -11.13 -33.70
CA ARG A 39 26.12 -11.79 -33.79
C ARG A 39 25.91 -12.59 -35.09
N VAL A 40 26.96 -13.17 -35.66
CA VAL A 40 26.86 -14.02 -36.86
C VAL A 40 27.33 -15.44 -36.55
N VAL A 41 26.41 -16.40 -36.69
CA VAL A 41 26.72 -17.84 -36.73
C VAL A 41 27.33 -18.16 -38.10
N ALA A 42 28.55 -18.68 -38.12
CA ALA A 42 29.19 -19.15 -39.33
C ALA A 42 28.47 -20.42 -39.81
N VAL A 43 27.73 -20.32 -40.91
CA VAL A 43 27.23 -21.50 -41.63
C VAL A 43 28.35 -21.99 -42.54
N THR A 44 28.82 -23.19 -42.25
CA THR A 44 29.82 -23.95 -43.00
C THR A 44 29.40 -24.12 -44.46
N ALA A 45 30.18 -23.57 -45.39
CA ALA A 45 30.20 -23.97 -46.79
C ALA A 45 31.48 -23.45 -47.48
N ASP A 46 32.64 -23.94 -47.03
CA ASP A 46 33.76 -24.15 -47.94
C ASP A 46 33.58 -25.54 -48.55
N LEU A 47 32.68 -25.64 -49.52
CA LEU A 47 32.65 -26.74 -50.47
C LEU A 47 32.35 -26.14 -51.85
N GLU A 48 33.43 -26.03 -52.61
CA GLU A 48 33.47 -26.25 -54.06
C GLU A 48 32.54 -25.37 -54.91
N ALA A 49 32.95 -24.12 -55.10
CA ALA A 49 32.55 -23.30 -56.24
C ALA A 49 33.68 -23.28 -57.29
N ASP A 50 34.01 -24.47 -57.82
CA ASP A 50 34.65 -24.57 -59.12
C ASP A 50 33.58 -25.03 -60.13
N SER A 51 33.58 -24.44 -61.32
CA SER A 51 32.59 -24.60 -62.39
C SER A 51 31.27 -23.80 -62.27
N VAL A 52 31.33 -22.48 -62.50
CA VAL A 52 30.26 -21.77 -63.23
C VAL A 52 30.87 -21.20 -64.51
N ARG A 53 30.92 -22.04 -65.54
CA ARG A 53 31.03 -21.62 -66.94
C ARG A 53 29.88 -22.30 -67.67
N ASP A 54 28.78 -21.59 -67.81
CA ASP A 54 28.18 -21.27 -69.10
C ASP A 54 26.76 -20.76 -68.86
N ALA A 55 26.45 -19.62 -69.47
CA ALA A 55 25.16 -18.97 -69.37
C ALA A 55 24.32 -19.40 -70.58
N GLY A 56 23.27 -20.17 -70.34
CA GLY A 56 22.29 -20.56 -71.37
C GLY A 56 20.86 -20.29 -70.91
N THR A 57 20.26 -19.23 -71.44
CA THR A 57 18.82 -19.01 -71.70
C THR A 57 17.80 -19.86 -70.92
N VAL A 58 16.99 -19.20 -70.09
CA VAL A 58 15.72 -19.75 -69.57
C VAL A 58 14.62 -19.53 -70.61
N PRO A 59 13.95 -20.57 -71.15
CA PRO A 59 12.68 -20.41 -71.83
C PRO A 59 11.52 -20.37 -70.83
N THR A 60 10.59 -19.47 -71.11
CA THR A 60 9.32 -19.21 -70.44
C THR A 60 8.42 -20.45 -70.32
N ALA A 61 7.84 -20.62 -69.13
CA ALA A 61 6.62 -21.32 -68.74
C ALA A 61 6.15 -22.51 -69.61
N GLN A 62 6.39 -23.73 -69.11
CA GLN A 62 5.39 -24.80 -69.23
C GLN A 62 4.72 -24.98 -67.87
N ALA A 63 3.39 -24.96 -67.89
CA ALA A 63 2.54 -25.24 -66.75
C ALA A 63 2.85 -26.64 -66.21
N TRP A 64 3.38 -26.69 -65.00
CA TRP A 64 3.48 -27.91 -64.22
C TRP A 64 2.18 -27.98 -63.42
N GLU A 65 1.18 -28.64 -64.01
CA GLU A 65 0.11 -29.25 -63.22
C GLU A 65 0.77 -30.27 -62.30
N ALA A 66 1.05 -29.85 -61.07
CA ALA A 66 1.48 -30.74 -60.01
C ALA A 66 0.26 -31.55 -59.56
N ASP A 67 0.28 -32.85 -59.84
CA ASP A 67 -0.60 -33.81 -59.17
C ASP A 67 -0.55 -33.59 -57.65
N PRO A 68 -1.68 -33.63 -56.92
CA PRO A 68 -1.66 -33.41 -55.48
C PRO A 68 -0.84 -34.54 -54.83
N LEU A 69 0.35 -34.19 -54.33
CA LEU A 69 1.19 -35.13 -53.60
C LEU A 69 0.40 -35.71 -52.42
N GLU A 70 0.15 -37.01 -52.45
CA GLU A 70 -0.49 -37.73 -51.35
C GLU A 70 0.39 -37.65 -50.09
N VAL A 71 -0.03 -36.82 -49.14
CA VAL A 71 0.65 -36.70 -47.84
C VAL A 71 0.40 -37.97 -47.01
N PRO A 72 1.44 -38.67 -46.51
CA PRO A 72 1.26 -39.87 -45.70
C PRO A 72 0.45 -39.56 -44.43
N ARG A 73 -0.56 -40.38 -44.12
CA ARG A 73 -1.51 -40.17 -42.99
C ARG A 73 -0.83 -39.93 -41.63
N GLY A 74 0.40 -40.42 -41.42
CA GLY A 74 1.17 -40.20 -40.19
C GLY A 74 1.69 -38.77 -39.98
N ARG A 75 1.96 -38.00 -41.06
CA ARG A 75 2.40 -36.60 -40.96
C ARG A 75 1.27 -35.65 -40.56
N ARG A 76 0.03 -35.95 -40.96
CA ARG A 76 -1.15 -35.13 -40.59
C ARG A 76 -1.45 -35.14 -39.10
N LEU A 77 -1.15 -36.25 -38.40
CA LEU A 77 -1.32 -36.34 -36.95
C LEU A 77 -0.23 -35.56 -36.20
N ALA A 78 1.01 -35.65 -36.66
CA ALA A 78 2.12 -34.86 -36.13
C ALA A 78 1.89 -33.36 -36.35
N ASP A 79 1.44 -32.94 -37.53
CA ASP A 79 1.12 -31.55 -37.84
C ASP A 79 -0.06 -31.02 -37.00
N ARG A 80 -1.08 -31.86 -36.79
CA ARG A 80 -2.20 -31.52 -35.89
C ARG A 80 -1.78 -31.43 -34.44
N PHE A 81 -0.90 -32.32 -33.99
CA PHE A 81 -0.34 -32.26 -32.64
C PHE A 81 0.50 -31.00 -32.43
N LEU A 82 1.35 -30.65 -33.40
CA LEU A 82 2.17 -29.45 -33.36
C LEU A 82 1.30 -28.18 -33.33
N LEU A 83 0.22 -28.16 -34.10
CA LEU A 83 -0.77 -27.08 -34.07
C LEU A 83 -1.49 -26.98 -32.70
N VAL A 84 -1.82 -28.10 -32.07
CA VAL A 84 -2.41 -28.10 -30.71
C VAL A 84 -1.42 -27.53 -29.68
N VAL A 85 -0.15 -27.92 -29.78
CA VAL A 85 0.91 -27.39 -28.90
C VAL A 85 1.09 -25.88 -29.09
N GLU A 86 1.08 -25.40 -30.34
CA GLU A 86 1.17 -23.98 -30.66
C GLU A 86 -0.03 -23.19 -30.10
N VAL A 87 -1.24 -23.70 -30.29
CA VAL A 87 -2.46 -23.07 -29.76
C VAL A 87 -2.42 -23.01 -28.23
N LEU A 88 -1.99 -24.08 -27.56
CA LEU A 88 -1.83 -24.08 -26.10
C LEU A 88 -0.76 -23.08 -25.63
N ALA A 89 0.36 -22.95 -26.35
CA ALA A 89 1.39 -21.98 -26.03
C ALA A 89 0.87 -20.53 -26.15
N VAL A 90 0.08 -20.24 -27.19
CA VAL A 90 -0.55 -18.93 -27.38
C VAL A 90 -1.58 -18.64 -26.29
N VAL A 91 -2.43 -19.61 -25.93
CA VAL A 91 -3.40 -19.44 -24.84
C VAL A 91 -2.71 -19.22 -23.49
N ALA A 92 -1.64 -19.96 -23.20
CA ALA A 92 -0.85 -19.76 -21.98
C ALA A 92 -0.18 -18.37 -21.97
N LEU A 93 0.37 -17.92 -23.10
CA LEU A 93 0.95 -16.58 -23.22
C LEU A 93 -0.10 -15.48 -23.00
N ILE A 94 -1.30 -15.63 -23.56
CA ILE A 94 -2.42 -14.71 -23.33
C ILE A 94 -2.80 -14.70 -21.85
N GLY A 95 -2.86 -15.87 -21.20
CA GLY A 95 -3.10 -15.97 -19.76
C GLY A 95 -2.06 -15.24 -18.92
N VAL A 96 -0.77 -15.37 -19.26
CA VAL A 96 0.34 -14.66 -18.60
C VAL A 96 0.25 -13.16 -18.82
N VAL A 97 -0.08 -12.70 -20.03
CA VAL A 97 -0.25 -11.28 -20.35
C VAL A 97 -1.45 -10.69 -19.62
N LEU A 98 -2.60 -11.39 -19.60
CA LEU A 98 -3.80 -10.92 -18.89
C LEU A 98 -3.59 -10.90 -17.37
N GLY A 99 -2.94 -11.93 -16.81
CA GLY A 99 -2.54 -11.96 -15.40
C GLY A 99 -1.55 -10.85 -15.06
N GLY A 100 -0.55 -10.62 -15.92
CA GLY A 100 0.41 -9.53 -15.78
C GLY A 100 -0.22 -8.15 -15.86
N MET A 101 -1.20 -7.95 -16.76
CA MET A 101 -1.96 -6.69 -16.85
C MET A 101 -2.83 -6.45 -15.61
N GLY A 102 -3.35 -7.49 -14.96
CA GLY A 102 -4.06 -7.38 -13.68
C GLY A 102 -3.12 -6.91 -12.57
N VAL A 103 -1.95 -7.55 -12.43
CA VAL A 103 -0.93 -7.18 -11.43
C VAL A 103 -0.40 -5.77 -11.68
N LEU A 104 -0.18 -5.38 -12.95
CA LEU A 104 0.24 -4.03 -13.29
C LEU A 104 -0.82 -2.97 -12.97
N ARG A 105 -2.11 -3.29 -13.10
CA ARG A 105 -3.21 -2.38 -12.70
C ARG A 105 -3.30 -2.25 -11.18
N ASP A 106 -3.20 -3.35 -10.43
CA ASP A 106 -3.17 -3.34 -8.96
C ASP A 106 -1.96 -2.54 -8.43
N MET A 107 -0.77 -2.73 -9.02
CA MET A 107 0.42 -1.97 -8.63
C MET A 107 0.31 -0.50 -9.02
N ASN A 108 -0.38 -0.16 -10.11
CA ASN A 108 -0.58 1.22 -10.53
C ASN A 108 -1.61 1.96 -9.65
N GLU A 109 -2.59 1.26 -9.06
CA GLU A 109 -3.43 1.81 -7.99
C GLU A 109 -2.64 2.06 -6.70
N ILE A 110 -1.69 1.20 -6.35
CA ILE A 110 -0.84 1.40 -5.15
C ILE A 110 0.18 2.53 -5.35
N VAL A 111 0.71 2.72 -6.57
CA VAL A 111 1.76 3.72 -6.85
C VAL A 111 1.19 5.11 -7.15
N PHE A 112 -0.05 5.21 -7.66
CA PHE A 112 -0.73 6.48 -7.93
C PHE A 112 -1.94 6.76 -7.05
N ALA A 113 -2.28 5.89 -6.10
CA ALA A 113 -2.93 6.39 -4.90
C ALA A 113 -2.02 7.51 -4.39
N PRO A 114 -2.50 8.77 -4.30
CA PRO A 114 -1.73 9.75 -3.59
C PRO A 114 -1.41 9.08 -2.26
N ALA A 115 -0.12 9.00 -1.93
CA ALA A 115 0.25 8.99 -0.54
C ALA A 115 -0.43 10.24 0.00
N THR A 116 -1.67 10.08 0.48
CA THR A 116 -2.00 10.73 1.72
C THR A 116 -0.88 10.25 2.60
N ALA A 117 0.15 11.07 2.75
CA ALA A 117 0.69 11.31 4.06
C ALA A 117 -0.57 11.60 4.88
N GLN A 118 -1.27 10.55 5.31
CA GLN A 118 -1.93 10.56 6.59
C GLN A 118 -0.72 10.89 7.45
N PRO A 119 -0.58 12.13 7.96
CA PRO A 119 0.41 12.34 8.99
C PRO A 119 0.09 11.23 9.98
N THR A 120 1.01 10.29 10.21
CA THR A 120 0.90 9.43 11.38
C THR A 120 0.72 10.43 12.49
N PRO A 121 -0.47 10.52 13.12
CA PRO A 121 -0.67 11.55 14.11
C PRO A 121 0.35 11.22 15.18
N LEU A 122 1.40 12.03 15.24
CA LEU A 122 2.36 11.94 16.31
C LEU A 122 1.55 12.35 17.53
N VAL A 123 1.22 11.38 18.36
CA VAL A 123 0.67 11.66 19.67
C VAL A 123 1.76 12.40 20.43
N MET A 124 1.66 13.72 20.46
CA MET A 124 2.66 14.63 21.04
C MET A 124 2.54 14.72 22.57
N ALA A 125 1.95 13.71 23.20
CA ALA A 125 1.80 13.69 24.65
C ALA A 125 3.18 13.55 25.30
N VAL A 126 3.45 14.37 26.31
CA VAL A 126 4.64 14.24 27.17
C VAL A 126 4.31 13.42 28.43
N VAL A 127 3.05 13.53 28.88
CA VAL A 127 2.49 12.83 30.02
C VAL A 127 1.11 12.33 29.61
N LEU A 128 0.76 11.15 30.09
CA LEU A 128 -0.55 10.56 29.92
C LEU A 128 -1.64 11.46 30.54
N PRO A 129 -2.79 11.59 29.88
CA PRO A 129 -3.92 12.42 30.33
C PRO A 129 -4.50 11.91 31.66
N SER A 130 -5.52 12.63 32.16
CA SER A 130 -6.19 12.37 33.45
C SER A 130 -5.38 12.71 34.71
N GLY A 131 -4.12 13.10 34.61
CA GLY A 131 -3.25 13.44 35.75
C GLY A 131 -3.75 14.64 36.56
N HIS A 132 -3.99 14.41 37.86
CA HIS A 132 -4.48 15.43 38.79
C HIS A 132 -4.14 15.07 40.23
N THR A 133 -4.08 16.08 41.09
CA THR A 133 -3.89 15.84 42.53
C THR A 133 -5.16 15.22 43.11
N PRO A 134 -5.06 14.17 43.95
CA PRO A 134 -6.22 13.60 44.61
C PRO A 134 -7.06 14.66 45.32
N PRO A 135 -8.39 14.52 45.37
CA PRO A 135 -9.26 15.50 46.00
C PRO A 135 -8.93 15.66 47.48
N ASP A 136 -8.81 16.91 47.95
CA ASP A 136 -8.61 17.23 49.37
C ASP A 136 -9.88 16.98 50.21
N ALA A 137 -9.83 17.28 51.50
CA ALA A 137 -10.98 17.10 52.40
C ALA A 137 -12.20 17.97 52.02
N GLN A 138 -12.00 19.01 51.21
CA GLN A 138 -13.03 19.89 50.68
C GLN A 138 -13.44 19.50 49.25
N GLY A 139 -12.84 18.46 48.68
CA GLY A 139 -13.09 17.99 47.31
C GLY A 139 -12.38 18.81 46.23
N ASN A 140 -11.45 19.70 46.58
CA ASN A 140 -10.70 20.46 45.59
C ASN A 140 -9.65 19.58 44.92
N THR A 141 -9.50 19.75 43.61
CA THR A 141 -8.50 19.08 42.80
C THR A 141 -7.98 20.01 41.72
N ARG A 142 -6.76 19.76 41.24
CA ARG A 142 -6.10 20.50 40.17
C ARG A 142 -5.24 19.59 39.30
N PRO A 143 -4.91 19.98 38.06
CA PRO A 143 -3.93 19.28 37.25
C PRO A 143 -2.61 19.08 37.99
N ASN A 144 -1.99 17.90 37.82
CA ASN A 144 -0.74 17.57 38.49
C ASN A 144 0.48 17.94 37.64
N GLU A 145 0.92 19.20 37.73
CA GLU A 145 2.09 19.68 36.97
C GLU A 145 3.43 19.03 37.39
N ALA A 146 3.46 18.36 38.56
CA ALA A 146 4.66 17.68 39.04
C ALA A 146 5.00 16.43 38.21
N GLU A 147 4.03 15.84 37.51
CA GLU A 147 4.25 14.71 36.59
C GLU A 147 4.97 15.14 35.31
N ILE A 148 4.90 16.43 34.96
CA ILE A 148 5.53 16.96 33.76
C ILE A 148 7.01 17.27 34.07
N PRO A 149 7.96 16.71 33.29
CA PRO A 149 9.37 17.05 33.42
C PRO A 149 9.59 18.56 33.30
N GLU A 150 10.42 19.13 34.19
CA GLU A 150 10.55 20.60 34.32
C GLU A 150 10.90 21.29 33.00
N HIS A 151 11.79 20.68 32.22
CA HIS A 151 12.24 21.20 30.92
C HIS A 151 11.15 21.16 29.84
N LEU A 152 10.07 20.39 30.03
CA LEU A 152 8.94 20.26 29.09
C LEU A 152 7.69 21.03 29.54
N ARG A 153 7.65 21.56 30.77
CA ARG A 153 6.49 22.32 31.27
C ARG A 153 6.09 23.49 30.36
N PRO A 154 7.01 24.34 29.85
CA PRO A 154 6.63 25.44 28.96
C PRO A 154 5.99 24.94 27.65
N MET A 155 6.48 23.80 27.14
CA MET A 155 5.93 23.17 25.94
C MET A 155 4.50 22.67 26.20
N VAL A 156 4.28 21.92 27.28
CA VAL A 156 2.95 21.39 27.63
C VAL A 156 1.95 22.52 27.87
N GLN A 157 2.35 23.60 28.54
CA GLN A 157 1.51 24.78 28.75
C GLN A 157 1.11 25.42 27.41
N SER A 158 2.01 25.48 26.43
CA SER A 158 1.67 25.98 25.09
C SER A 158 0.67 25.09 24.34
N LEU A 159 0.70 23.77 24.58
CA LEU A 159 -0.25 22.81 24.01
C LEU A 159 -1.62 22.84 24.69
N GLY A 160 -1.74 23.41 25.89
CA GLY A 160 -3.01 23.57 26.61
C GLY A 160 -4.05 24.42 25.86
N ASN A 161 -3.62 25.20 24.87
CA ASN A 161 -4.48 26.06 24.06
C ASN A 161 -4.77 25.50 22.65
N ILE A 162 -4.55 24.21 22.41
CA ILE A 162 -4.92 23.60 21.13
C ILE A 162 -6.42 23.74 20.91
N ALA A 163 -6.80 24.26 19.74
CA ALA A 163 -8.20 24.35 19.35
C ALA A 163 -8.81 22.95 19.28
N ILE A 164 -9.89 22.73 20.01
CA ILE A 164 -10.63 21.47 19.98
C ILE A 164 -11.31 21.37 18.62
N PRO A 165 -11.07 20.30 17.85
CA PRO A 165 -11.69 20.15 16.55
C PRO A 165 -13.19 19.95 16.70
N THR A 166 -13.97 20.50 15.78
CA THR A 166 -15.39 20.18 15.66
C THR A 166 -15.53 18.69 15.35
N PRO A 167 -16.35 17.94 16.11
CA PRO A 167 -16.42 16.50 15.90
C PRO A 167 -16.95 16.12 14.52
N GLY A 168 -16.23 15.20 13.86
CA GLY A 168 -16.65 14.63 12.58
C GLY A 168 -17.63 13.45 12.75
N PRO A 169 -18.32 13.01 11.69
CA PRO A 169 -19.31 11.92 11.77
C PRO A 169 -18.70 10.55 12.13
N GLU A 170 -17.41 10.35 11.84
CA GLU A 170 -16.66 9.13 12.18
C GLU A 170 -16.11 9.13 13.61
N GLN A 171 -16.10 10.27 14.31
CA GLN A 171 -15.55 10.35 15.65
C GLN A 171 -16.49 9.71 16.68
N ALA A 172 -15.88 9.24 17.77
CA ALA A 172 -16.63 8.65 18.86
C ALA A 172 -17.41 9.75 19.60
N ILE A 173 -18.71 9.55 19.79
CA ILE A 173 -19.61 10.49 20.49
C ILE A 173 -20.11 9.93 21.82
N ARG A 174 -19.99 8.62 22.03
CA ARG A 174 -20.42 7.92 23.24
C ARG A 174 -19.67 6.60 23.39
N ILE A 175 -19.41 6.21 24.63
CA ILE A 175 -18.83 4.92 25.01
C ILE A 175 -19.79 4.19 25.95
N SER A 176 -19.88 2.87 25.78
CA SER A 176 -20.48 1.97 26.76
C SER A 176 -19.52 0.83 27.11
N ILE A 177 -19.40 0.53 28.41
CA ILE A 177 -18.63 -0.60 28.95
C ILE A 177 -19.56 -1.39 29.88
N PRO A 178 -20.29 -2.40 29.36
CA PRO A 178 -21.34 -3.08 30.13
C PRO A 178 -20.85 -3.73 31.42
N ALA A 179 -19.65 -4.30 31.42
CA ALA A 179 -19.06 -4.95 32.60
C ALA A 179 -18.85 -3.99 33.79
N LEU A 180 -18.79 -2.67 33.52
CA LEU A 180 -18.58 -1.63 34.52
C LEU A 180 -19.79 -0.71 34.72
N ASP A 181 -20.91 -0.98 34.02
CA ASP A 181 -22.08 -0.08 33.98
C ASP A 181 -21.72 1.36 33.57
N VAL A 182 -20.76 1.51 32.64
CA VAL A 182 -20.36 2.81 32.11
C VAL A 182 -21.14 3.10 30.83
N ASP A 183 -21.76 4.25 30.79
CA ASP A 183 -22.42 4.80 29.61
C ASP A 183 -22.29 6.33 29.62
N SER A 184 -21.47 6.88 28.71
CA SER A 184 -21.03 8.27 28.81
C SER A 184 -20.78 8.91 27.44
N PRO A 185 -21.09 10.21 27.27
CA PRO A 185 -20.67 10.94 26.07
C PRO A 185 -19.14 11.00 25.96
N ILE A 186 -18.67 11.06 24.73
CA ILE A 186 -17.26 11.32 24.41
C ILE A 186 -17.13 12.74 23.90
N VAL A 187 -16.21 13.49 24.52
CA VAL A 187 -15.82 14.84 24.08
C VAL A 187 -14.46 14.81 23.40
N GLN A 188 -14.20 15.74 22.48
CA GLN A 188 -12.90 15.86 21.82
C GLN A 188 -11.93 16.66 22.69
N GLY A 189 -10.68 16.20 22.77
CA GLY A 189 -9.66 16.74 23.66
C GLY A 189 -9.73 16.13 25.05
N ASP A 190 -8.57 15.84 25.63
CA ASP A 190 -8.37 15.25 26.95
C ASP A 190 -7.63 16.19 27.92
N GLY A 191 -7.81 17.49 27.69
CA GLY A 191 -7.44 18.53 28.63
C GLY A 191 -8.33 18.56 29.87
N TRP A 192 -7.92 19.37 30.85
CA TRP A 192 -8.59 19.49 32.15
C TRP A 192 -10.08 19.82 32.04
N GLU A 193 -10.46 20.78 31.18
CA GLU A 193 -11.86 21.19 31.04
C GLU A 193 -12.72 20.17 30.30
N GLN A 194 -12.12 19.30 29.50
CA GLN A 194 -12.83 18.27 28.75
C GLN A 194 -13.10 17.06 29.63
N LEU A 195 -12.13 16.64 30.43
CA LEU A 195 -12.26 15.52 31.35
C LEU A 195 -13.30 15.76 32.47
N LYS A 196 -13.65 17.03 32.75
CA LYS A 196 -14.80 17.36 33.61
C LYS A 196 -16.16 17.01 33.01
N LYS A 197 -16.25 16.89 31.68
CA LYS A 197 -17.51 16.74 30.93
C LYS A 197 -17.87 15.28 30.64
N GLY A 198 -16.93 14.36 30.79
CA GLY A 198 -17.14 12.94 30.53
C GLY A 198 -15.87 12.24 30.07
N VAL A 199 -16.03 11.23 29.20
CA VAL A 199 -14.90 10.56 28.57
C VAL A 199 -14.33 11.47 27.48
N ALA A 200 -13.02 11.62 27.45
CA ALA A 200 -12.33 12.47 26.52
C ALA A 200 -11.55 11.65 25.49
N GLN A 201 -11.69 11.97 24.21
CA GLN A 201 -10.85 11.42 23.15
C GLN A 201 -9.63 12.30 22.93
N HIS A 202 -8.44 11.70 22.93
CA HIS A 202 -7.20 12.42 22.67
C HIS A 202 -7.17 12.99 21.24
N ILE A 203 -6.75 14.24 21.10
CA ILE A 203 -6.67 14.91 19.80
C ILE A 203 -5.59 14.22 18.95
N GLY A 204 -5.94 13.87 17.72
CA GLY A 204 -5.06 13.14 16.81
C GLY A 204 -5.06 11.63 17.03
N SER A 205 -5.76 11.08 18.03
CA SER A 205 -6.01 9.64 18.07
C SER A 205 -6.91 9.19 16.91
N GLY A 206 -6.88 7.89 16.60
CA GLY A 206 -7.64 7.31 15.49
C GLY A 206 -9.16 7.41 15.66
N ASN A 207 -9.90 7.20 14.57
CA ASN A 207 -11.36 7.05 14.61
C ASN A 207 -11.76 5.59 14.84
N PRO A 208 -12.89 5.33 15.50
CA PRO A 208 -13.42 3.97 15.67
C PRO A 208 -13.55 3.19 14.35
N GLY A 209 -13.09 1.94 14.35
CA GLY A 209 -13.18 1.00 13.23
C GLY A 209 -12.12 1.16 12.16
N ARG A 210 -11.22 2.15 12.31
CA ARG A 210 -10.06 2.33 11.43
C ARG A 210 -8.82 1.75 12.10
N ASN A 211 -7.86 1.34 11.28
CA ASN A 211 -6.53 0.99 11.78
C ASN A 211 -5.94 2.18 12.53
N GLY A 212 -5.32 1.91 13.68
CA GLY A 212 -4.86 2.94 14.61
C GLY A 212 -5.41 2.72 16.01
N ASN A 213 -5.11 3.68 16.87
CA ASN A 213 -5.45 3.63 18.29
C ASN A 213 -6.38 4.79 18.63
N VAL A 214 -7.62 4.47 19.05
CA VAL A 214 -8.55 5.44 19.64
C VAL A 214 -8.21 5.55 21.12
N VAL A 215 -7.75 6.72 21.55
CA VAL A 215 -7.29 6.92 22.93
C VAL A 215 -8.33 7.69 23.71
N LEU A 216 -8.87 7.07 24.75
CA LEU A 216 -9.94 7.61 25.57
C LEU A 216 -9.51 7.70 27.03
N SER A 217 -9.83 8.82 27.68
CA SER A 217 -9.41 9.11 29.04
C SER A 217 -10.57 9.61 29.88
N ALA A 218 -10.60 9.22 31.15
CA ALA A 218 -11.52 9.77 32.13
C ALA A 218 -10.94 9.67 33.55
N HIS A 219 -11.51 10.40 34.48
CA HIS A 219 -11.10 10.33 35.89
C HIS A 219 -11.66 9.10 36.59
N ASN A 220 -10.90 8.59 37.57
CA ASN A 220 -11.26 7.44 38.41
C ASN A 220 -11.89 7.86 39.75
N ASP A 221 -11.63 9.07 40.24
CA ASP A 221 -11.97 9.53 41.60
C ASP A 221 -12.65 10.91 41.66
N VAL A 222 -12.66 11.67 40.57
CA VAL A 222 -13.38 12.95 40.42
C VAL A 222 -14.32 12.95 39.20
N TYR A 223 -15.18 13.97 39.11
CA TYR A 223 -16.05 14.25 37.95
C TYR A 223 -16.81 13.03 37.40
N GLY A 224 -17.57 12.36 38.28
CA GLY A 224 -18.38 11.19 37.91
C GLY A 224 -17.64 9.86 37.97
N GLN A 225 -16.30 9.86 38.11
CA GLN A 225 -15.51 8.65 38.36
C GLN A 225 -15.71 7.55 37.29
N LEU A 226 -15.92 7.96 36.04
CA LEU A 226 -16.36 7.08 34.95
C LEU A 226 -15.43 5.88 34.74
N PHE A 227 -14.12 6.04 34.99
CA PHE A 227 -13.12 4.98 34.85
C PHE A 227 -12.62 4.42 36.19
N ARG A 228 -13.40 4.57 37.27
CA ARG A 228 -13.05 4.10 38.62
C ARG A 228 -12.62 2.63 38.67
N PHE A 229 -13.30 1.79 37.90
CA PHE A 229 -13.19 0.33 37.97
C PHE A 229 -12.53 -0.29 36.74
N LEU A 230 -11.71 0.46 36.00
CA LEU A 230 -10.96 -0.11 34.87
C LEU A 230 -10.10 -1.31 35.28
N ASP A 231 -9.68 -1.40 36.55
CA ASP A 231 -8.93 -2.53 37.11
C ASP A 231 -9.73 -3.83 37.21
N LYS A 232 -11.06 -3.76 37.02
CA LYS A 232 -11.96 -4.92 37.02
C LYS A 232 -12.17 -5.53 35.65
N LEU A 233 -11.77 -4.83 34.58
CA LEU A 233 -11.89 -5.37 33.23
C LEU A 233 -10.93 -6.55 33.02
N VAL A 234 -11.45 -7.60 32.41
CA VAL A 234 -10.70 -8.80 32.05
C VAL A 234 -10.75 -9.03 30.54
N PRO A 235 -9.79 -9.77 29.96
CA PRO A 235 -9.84 -10.12 28.55
C PRO A 235 -11.17 -10.81 28.19
N GLY A 236 -11.82 -10.33 27.13
CA GLY A 236 -13.17 -10.77 26.73
C GLY A 236 -14.28 -9.76 27.02
N ASP A 237 -14.07 -8.81 27.96
CA ASP A 237 -15.05 -7.75 28.21
C ASP A 237 -15.20 -6.81 27.01
N LEU A 238 -16.37 -6.18 26.89
CA LEU A 238 -16.71 -5.35 25.73
C LEU A 238 -16.56 -3.86 26.03
N VAL A 239 -15.98 -3.14 25.06
CA VAL A 239 -15.96 -1.68 24.98
C VAL A 239 -16.64 -1.28 23.68
N ILE A 240 -17.78 -0.58 23.78
CA ILE A 240 -18.61 -0.24 22.63
C ILE A 240 -18.51 1.27 22.39
N LEU A 241 -18.07 1.65 21.18
CA LEU A 241 -18.00 3.05 20.77
C LEU A 241 -19.09 3.35 19.75
N TYR A 242 -19.84 4.41 19.98
CA TYR A 242 -20.86 4.92 19.07
C TYR A 242 -20.33 6.13 18.33
N THR A 243 -20.54 6.17 17.01
CA THR A 243 -20.36 7.34 16.16
C THR A 243 -21.72 7.82 15.66
N MET A 244 -21.77 8.90 14.88
CA MET A 244 -23.03 9.32 14.23
C MET A 244 -23.54 8.30 13.19
N GLN A 245 -22.66 7.41 12.73
CA GLN A 245 -22.96 6.49 11.64
C GLN A 245 -23.33 5.09 12.14
N ARG A 246 -22.57 4.55 13.10
CA ARG A 246 -22.74 3.19 13.61
C ARG A 246 -22.03 2.98 14.95
N GLN A 247 -22.20 1.79 15.52
CA GLN A 247 -21.44 1.34 16.68
C GLN A 247 -20.29 0.40 16.28
N TYR A 248 -19.24 0.39 17.10
CA TYR A 248 -18.07 -0.47 16.99
C TYR A 248 -17.84 -1.18 18.31
N VAL A 249 -17.72 -2.50 18.28
CA VAL A 249 -17.51 -3.33 19.46
C VAL A 249 -16.05 -3.73 19.52
N TYR A 250 -15.38 -3.42 20.63
CA TYR A 250 -14.01 -3.83 20.91
C TYR A 250 -14.02 -4.82 22.07
N VAL A 251 -13.11 -5.79 22.01
CA VAL A 251 -12.91 -6.80 23.05
C VAL A 251 -11.64 -6.48 23.79
N VAL A 252 -11.72 -6.36 25.12
CA VAL A 252 -10.57 -6.17 25.99
C VAL A 252 -9.59 -7.32 25.79
N THR A 253 -8.31 -6.99 25.65
CA THR A 253 -7.21 -7.94 25.45
C THR A 253 -6.26 -7.97 26.63
N GLY A 254 -6.17 -6.89 27.41
CA GLY A 254 -5.33 -6.83 28.59
C GLY A 254 -5.30 -5.45 29.24
N THR A 255 -4.64 -5.39 30.39
CA THR A 255 -4.46 -4.18 31.19
C THR A 255 -2.99 -4.03 31.60
N ALA A 256 -2.56 -2.79 31.81
CA ALA A 256 -1.22 -2.46 32.27
C ALA A 256 -1.28 -1.30 33.27
N ILE A 257 -0.39 -1.33 34.26
CA ILE A 257 -0.11 -0.18 35.12
C ILE A 257 1.21 0.41 34.65
N VAL A 258 1.19 1.70 34.31
CA VAL A 258 2.33 2.40 33.70
C VAL A 258 2.62 3.71 34.41
N GLU A 259 3.84 4.21 34.26
CA GLU A 259 4.20 5.54 34.75
C GLU A 259 3.51 6.63 33.92
N PRO A 260 3.23 7.82 34.49
CA PRO A 260 2.57 8.91 33.76
C PRO A 260 3.29 9.34 32.49
N THR A 261 4.61 9.13 32.40
CA THR A 261 5.43 9.50 31.24
C THR A 261 5.45 8.44 30.13
N GLN A 262 4.82 7.28 30.32
CA GLN A 262 4.79 6.19 29.33
C GLN A 262 3.73 6.44 28.25
N VAL A 263 3.93 7.51 27.48
CA VAL A 263 3.02 7.98 26.43
C VAL A 263 2.97 7.05 25.21
N GLU A 264 3.92 6.12 25.08
CA GLU A 264 3.99 5.17 23.98
C GLU A 264 2.74 4.29 23.85
N VAL A 265 2.00 4.07 24.93
CA VAL A 265 0.73 3.32 24.94
C VAL A 265 -0.37 3.98 24.09
N MET A 266 -0.24 5.28 23.81
CA MET A 266 -1.16 6.04 22.97
C MET A 266 -0.81 5.97 21.48
N SER A 267 0.33 5.37 21.12
CA SER A 267 0.82 5.34 19.75
C SER A 267 -0.17 4.65 18.80
N PRO A 268 -0.23 5.06 17.53
CA PRO A 268 -1.02 4.35 16.52
C PRO A 268 -0.60 2.89 16.37
N THR A 269 -1.59 2.01 16.23
CA THR A 269 -1.41 0.56 16.02
C THR A 269 -1.75 0.17 14.57
N SER A 270 -1.24 -0.97 14.10
CA SER A 270 -1.60 -1.52 12.79
C SER A 270 -3.06 -1.98 12.73
N ASP A 271 -3.58 -2.49 13.85
CA ASP A 271 -4.94 -2.98 13.98
C ASP A 271 -5.84 -1.93 14.64
N PRO A 272 -7.17 -1.93 14.39
CA PRO A 272 -8.11 -1.07 15.10
C PRO A 272 -8.12 -1.39 16.60
N THR A 273 -7.60 -0.46 17.39
CA THR A 273 -7.41 -0.60 18.85
C THR A 273 -8.07 0.57 19.57
N VAL A 274 -8.58 0.31 20.77
CA VAL A 274 -9.01 1.32 21.74
C VAL A 274 -8.13 1.18 22.97
N THR A 275 -7.60 2.31 23.44
CA THR A 275 -6.82 2.41 24.67
C THR A 275 -7.58 3.29 25.66
N LEU A 276 -7.96 2.73 26.81
CA LEU A 276 -8.61 3.46 27.90
C LEU A 276 -7.58 3.81 28.96
N ILE A 277 -7.55 5.07 29.41
CA ILE A 277 -6.53 5.57 30.35
C ILE A 277 -7.20 6.28 31.54
N SER A 278 -6.76 5.93 32.75
CA SER A 278 -7.15 6.65 33.96
C SER A 278 -6.03 6.67 35.01
N CYS A 279 -6.18 7.51 36.03
CA CYS A 279 -5.28 7.51 37.18
C CYS A 279 -5.37 6.20 37.97
N TYR A 280 -4.26 5.86 38.64
CA TYR A 280 -4.18 4.71 39.53
C TYR A 280 -3.09 4.93 40.59
N PRO A 281 -3.18 4.34 41.79
CA PRO A 281 -4.38 3.79 42.42
C PRO A 281 -5.45 4.84 42.74
N TYR A 282 -6.67 4.39 43.02
CA TYR A 282 -7.80 5.25 43.41
C TYR A 282 -7.44 6.18 44.59
N LEU A 283 -7.73 7.49 44.46
CA LEU A 283 -7.40 8.54 45.44
C LEU A 283 -5.89 8.73 45.71
N VAL A 284 -5.02 8.13 44.91
CA VAL A 284 -3.55 8.27 45.04
C VAL A 284 -2.95 8.86 43.77
N ASN A 285 -3.42 8.42 42.59
CA ASN A 285 -3.13 8.98 41.27
C ASN A 285 -1.64 9.12 40.93
N LYS A 286 -0.81 8.17 41.36
CA LYS A 286 0.65 8.16 41.12
C LYS A 286 1.05 7.58 39.77
N GLN A 287 0.22 6.70 39.23
CA GLN A 287 0.45 5.94 38.01
C GLN A 287 -0.79 6.04 37.10
N ARG A 288 -0.75 5.35 35.97
CA ARG A 288 -1.91 5.17 35.10
C ARG A 288 -2.28 3.70 34.99
N ILE A 289 -3.57 3.45 34.98
CA ILE A 289 -4.12 2.20 34.48
C ILE A 289 -4.46 2.38 33.01
N VAL A 290 -4.05 1.42 32.20
CA VAL A 290 -4.26 1.39 30.76
C VAL A 290 -4.95 0.08 30.39
N VAL A 291 -6.05 0.16 29.65
CA VAL A 291 -6.78 -1.01 29.14
C VAL A 291 -6.74 -1.01 27.62
N PHE A 292 -6.35 -2.13 27.03
CA PHE A 292 -6.28 -2.29 25.58
C PHE A 292 -7.40 -3.18 25.08
N ALA A 293 -8.15 -2.73 24.07
CA ALA A 293 -9.20 -3.50 23.41
C ALA A 293 -9.03 -3.47 21.89
N LYS A 294 -9.29 -4.59 21.21
CA LYS A 294 -9.21 -4.71 19.75
C LYS A 294 -10.59 -4.87 19.14
N LEU A 295 -10.79 -4.34 17.94
CA LEU A 295 -12.09 -4.41 17.26
C LEU A 295 -12.51 -5.88 17.07
N GLN A 296 -13.75 -6.18 17.42
CA GLN A 296 -14.37 -7.47 17.17
C GLN A 296 -14.72 -7.56 15.68
N ASN A 297 -14.02 -8.43 14.96
CA ASN A 297 -14.28 -8.74 13.55
C ASN A 297 -15.51 -9.62 13.38
#